data_AF-A0A5B6Z3X4-F1
#
_entry.id   AF-A0A5B6Z3X4-F1
#
_cell.length_a   1.000
_cell.length_b   1.000
_cell.length_c   1.000
_cell.angle_alpha   90.00
_cell.angle_beta   90.00
_cell.angle_gamma   90.00
#
_symmetry.space_group_name_H-M   'P 1'
#
loop_
_entity.id
_entity.type
_entity.pdbx_description
1 polymer ?
#
loop_
_entity_poly.entity_id
_entity_poly.type
_entity_poly.pdbx_seq_one_letter_code
_entity_poly.pdbx_strand_id
1 'polypeptide(L)'
;GNCCSDVAGGRSAVGGAASHGGPTDGPNDAVDCFLRSRGYHGLFSQIELSLSASNLRDRDLLSKSDPMVVIYAKGKDGSLQELFRTEVVLNSLNPMWIIRHTITYHFDMVQTLVFRVYDVDTQFHDLEVKMLK
;
A
#
# COMPACT_ATOMS: atom_id res chain seq x y z
N GLY A 1 12.96 -9.42 -25.63
CA GLY A 1 13.89 -8.55 -24.89
C GLY A 1 14.31 -9.26 -23.64
N ASN A 2 15.63 -9.48 -23.51
CA ASN A 2 16.44 -9.93 -22.36
C ASN A 2 15.79 -10.74 -21.21
N CYS A 3 16.03 -12.05 -21.21
CA CYS A 3 16.14 -12.87 -20.01
C CYS A 3 17.64 -13.04 -19.72
N CYS A 4 18.15 -12.46 -18.63
CA CYS A 4 19.50 -12.71 -18.16
C CYS A 4 19.47 -13.94 -17.25
N SER A 5 19.87 -15.09 -17.78
CA SER A 5 20.14 -16.30 -17.01
C SER A 5 21.65 -16.46 -16.86
N ASP A 6 22.21 -15.92 -15.78
CA ASP A 6 23.55 -16.31 -15.31
C ASP A 6 23.40 -17.45 -14.30
N VAL A 7 23.14 -18.65 -14.81
CA VAL A 7 23.54 -19.89 -14.14
C VAL A 7 24.15 -20.79 -15.19
N ALA A 8 25.46 -20.98 -15.05
CA ALA A 8 26.21 -21.95 -15.80
C ALA A 8 25.60 -23.35 -15.63
N GLY A 9 25.30 -23.98 -16.76
CA GLY A 9 25.34 -25.43 -16.97
C GLY A 9 24.66 -26.34 -15.96
N GLY A 10 23.59 -27.01 -16.37
CA GLY A 10 23.14 -28.18 -15.62
C GLY A 10 21.78 -28.74 -16.02
N ARG A 11 21.65 -29.21 -17.25
CA ARG A 11 20.65 -30.23 -17.57
C ARG A 11 20.98 -31.47 -16.74
N SER A 12 20.18 -31.79 -15.72
CA SER A 12 20.16 -33.11 -15.12
C SER A 12 18.74 -33.64 -15.05
N ALA A 13 18.56 -34.72 -15.81
CA ALA A 13 17.35 -35.50 -15.94
C ALA A 13 17.08 -36.33 -14.68
N VAL A 14 15.85 -36.83 -14.62
CA VAL A 14 15.35 -37.85 -13.69
C VAL A 14 16.31 -39.02 -13.54
N GLY A 15 16.67 -39.35 -12.29
CA GLY A 15 17.06 -40.70 -11.89
C GLY A 15 18.42 -40.82 -11.17
N GLY A 16 18.40 -41.51 -10.02
CA GLY A 16 19.57 -42.25 -9.52
C GLY A 16 20.43 -41.57 -8.45
N ALA A 17 20.63 -42.29 -7.34
CA ALA A 17 21.33 -41.87 -6.14
C ALA A 17 22.84 -41.62 -6.32
N ALA A 18 23.38 -40.63 -5.61
CA ALA A 18 24.70 -40.70 -4.97
C ALA A 18 24.79 -39.65 -3.84
N SER A 19 25.01 -40.16 -2.64
CA SER A 19 25.20 -39.48 -1.35
C SER A 19 26.48 -38.64 -1.29
N HIS A 20 26.40 -37.41 -0.76
CA HIS A 20 27.48 -36.74 -0.02
C HIS A 20 26.88 -36.06 1.21
N GLY A 21 27.43 -36.38 2.38
CA GLY A 21 26.79 -36.15 3.68
C GLY A 21 27.20 -34.87 4.42
N GLY A 22 26.17 -34.24 5.00
CA GLY A 22 26.16 -33.59 6.33
C GLY A 22 26.50 -32.09 6.40
N PRO A 23 26.05 -31.34 7.45
CA PRO A 23 24.90 -31.51 8.33
C PRO A 23 23.95 -30.28 8.34
N THR A 24 22.75 -30.45 8.89
CA THR A 24 21.70 -29.45 9.22
C THR A 24 20.71 -29.09 8.12
N ASP A 25 19.51 -29.65 8.29
CA ASP A 25 18.25 -29.41 7.57
C ASP A 25 17.88 -27.92 7.51
N GLY A 26 18.38 -27.21 6.49
CA GLY A 26 17.67 -26.06 5.96
C GLY A 26 16.45 -26.55 5.19
N PRO A 27 15.27 -25.93 5.32
CA PRO A 27 14.07 -26.38 4.61
C PRO A 27 14.39 -26.48 3.12
N ASN A 28 14.17 -27.67 2.54
CA ASN A 28 14.42 -27.97 1.12
C ASN A 28 14.08 -26.75 0.24
N ASP A 29 15.08 -26.09 -0.35
CA ASP A 29 14.87 -24.92 -1.21
C ASP A 29 13.88 -25.20 -2.35
N ALA A 30 13.81 -26.46 -2.80
CA ALA A 30 12.82 -26.94 -3.76
C ALA A 30 11.38 -26.90 -3.22
N VAL A 31 11.17 -27.20 -1.93
CA VAL A 31 9.87 -27.09 -1.27
C VAL A 31 9.50 -25.62 -1.07
N ASP A 32 10.45 -24.77 -0.68
CA ASP A 32 10.23 -23.32 -0.57
C ASP A 32 9.85 -22.71 -1.93
N CYS A 33 10.60 -23.03 -2.99
CA CYS A 33 10.29 -22.59 -4.34
C CYS A 33 8.93 -23.10 -4.83
N PHE A 34 8.57 -24.34 -4.50
CA PHE A 34 7.27 -24.91 -4.86
C PHE A 34 6.12 -24.20 -4.13
N LEU A 35 6.25 -23.96 -2.83
CA LEU A 35 5.26 -23.20 -2.04
C LEU A 35 5.15 -21.76 -2.54
N ARG A 36 6.28 -21.10 -2.83
CA ARG A 36 6.32 -19.74 -3.39
C ARG A 36 5.68 -19.66 -4.77
N SER A 37 5.96 -20.60 -5.67
CA SER A 37 5.37 -20.65 -7.02
C SER A 37 3.86 -20.90 -7.02
N ARG A 38 3.34 -21.55 -5.98
CA ARG A 38 1.90 -21.76 -5.77
C ARG A 38 1.22 -20.64 -4.98
N GLY A 39 1.94 -19.54 -4.71
CA GLY A 39 1.37 -18.37 -4.03
C GLY A 39 1.06 -18.61 -2.55
N TYR A 40 1.72 -19.57 -1.89
CA TYR A 40 1.52 -19.86 -0.47
C TYR A 40 1.93 -18.66 0.42
N HIS A 41 2.90 -17.88 -0.05
CA HIS A 41 3.05 -16.47 0.33
C HIS A 41 2.21 -15.67 -0.65
N GLY A 42 1.04 -15.21 -0.22
CA GLY A 42 0.05 -14.57 -1.10
C GLY A 42 0.68 -13.63 -2.11
N LEU A 43 0.27 -13.72 -3.38
CA LEU A 43 0.81 -12.91 -4.49
C LEU A 43 0.26 -11.47 -4.45
N PHE A 44 0.38 -10.81 -3.31
CA PHE A 44 0.03 -9.41 -3.14
C PHE A 44 1.28 -8.63 -2.78
N SER A 45 1.36 -7.40 -3.29
CA SER A 45 2.38 -6.45 -2.86
C SER A 45 1.73 -5.45 -1.92
N GLN A 46 2.45 -4.98 -0.90
CA GLN A 46 2.01 -3.84 -0.13
C GLN A 46 2.62 -2.58 -0.74
N ILE A 47 1.79 -1.56 -0.93
CA ILE A 47 2.23 -0.24 -1.38
C ILE A 47 1.94 0.78 -0.29
N GLU A 48 2.74 1.84 -0.25
CA GLU A 48 2.61 2.89 0.74
C GLU A 48 2.29 4.21 0.05
N LEU A 49 1.21 4.85 0.49
CA LEU A 49 0.75 6.13 -0.03
C LEU A 49 1.23 7.27 0.87
N SER A 50 1.88 8.25 0.26
CA SER A 50 2.20 9.55 0.86
C SER A 50 1.47 10.64 0.10
N LEU A 51 0.91 11.61 0.81
CA LEU A 51 0.00 12.61 0.23
C LEU A 51 0.52 14.02 0.47
N SER A 52 0.30 14.88 -0.53
CA SER A 52 0.47 16.33 -0.42
C SER A 52 -0.52 17.02 -1.36
N ALA A 53 -0.84 18.28 -1.08
CA ALA A 53 -1.62 19.13 -1.97
C ALA A 53 -0.97 20.50 -2.12
N SER A 54 -1.35 21.23 -3.16
CA SER A 54 -0.89 22.58 -3.41
C SER A 54 -2.01 23.44 -3.94
N ASN A 55 -1.94 24.74 -3.65
CA ASN A 55 -2.92 25.74 -4.09
C ASN A 55 -4.37 25.35 -3.75
N LEU A 56 -4.58 24.81 -2.55
CA LEU A 56 -5.94 24.59 -2.06
C LEU A 56 -6.68 25.92 -1.99
N ARG A 57 -7.98 25.88 -2.28
CA ARG A 57 -8.83 27.05 -2.17
C ARG A 57 -9.00 27.37 -0.70
N ASP A 58 -8.68 28.60 -0.33
CA ASP A 58 -8.98 29.13 0.99
C ASP A 58 -10.49 29.20 1.20
N ARG A 59 -10.98 28.59 2.28
CA ARG A 59 -12.40 28.63 2.67
C ARG A 59 -12.64 29.41 3.96
N ASP A 60 -11.58 29.80 4.66
CA ASP A 60 -11.67 30.52 5.92
C ASP A 60 -11.70 32.05 5.70
N LEU A 61 -12.29 32.77 6.66
CA LEU A 61 -12.42 34.24 6.60
C LEU A 61 -11.28 34.97 7.31
N LEU A 62 -10.70 34.37 8.34
CA LEU A 62 -9.70 34.99 9.22
C LEU A 62 -8.41 34.15 9.38
N SER A 63 -8.37 32.97 8.78
CA SER A 63 -7.25 32.01 8.75
C SER A 63 -7.13 31.41 7.33
N LYS A 64 -6.15 30.54 7.10
CA LYS A 64 -6.19 29.61 5.97
C LYS A 64 -6.86 28.31 6.42
N SER A 65 -7.38 27.58 5.45
CA SER A 65 -7.90 26.22 5.61
C SER A 65 -6.98 25.25 6.38
N ASP A 66 -7.63 24.29 7.05
CA ASP A 66 -7.08 23.18 7.81
C ASP A 66 -7.35 21.84 7.09
N PRO A 67 -6.58 21.49 6.04
CA PRO A 67 -6.91 20.39 5.16
C PRO A 67 -6.68 18.98 5.75
N MET A 68 -7.63 18.08 5.47
CA MET A 68 -7.60 16.64 5.75
C MET A 68 -8.00 15.84 4.50
N VAL A 69 -7.36 14.70 4.23
CA VAL A 69 -7.77 13.78 3.16
C VAL A 69 -8.45 12.55 3.72
N VAL A 70 -9.57 12.17 3.11
CA VAL A 70 -10.20 10.86 3.28
C VAL A 70 -10.06 10.06 2.00
N ILE A 71 -9.53 8.85 2.14
CA ILE A 71 -9.33 7.90 1.04
C ILE A 71 -10.45 6.87 1.08
N TYR A 72 -11.14 6.68 -0.04
CA TYR A 72 -12.20 5.69 -0.19
C TYR A 72 -11.84 4.65 -1.24
N ALA A 73 -12.21 3.39 -1.02
CA ALA A 73 -12.34 2.39 -2.06
C ALA A 73 -13.72 2.52 -2.71
N LYS A 74 -13.75 2.54 -4.05
CA LYS A 74 -15.00 2.54 -4.81
C LYS A 74 -15.37 1.11 -5.21
N GLY A 75 -16.50 0.62 -4.70
CA GLY A 75 -17.09 -0.65 -5.08
C GLY A 75 -17.63 -0.65 -6.52
N LYS A 76 -17.91 -1.85 -7.05
CA LYS A 76 -18.49 -2.02 -8.40
C LYS A 76 -19.88 -1.39 -8.55
N ASP A 77 -20.61 -1.34 -7.44
CA ASP A 77 -21.91 -0.69 -7.29
C ASP A 77 -21.80 0.84 -7.16
N GLY A 78 -20.58 1.38 -7.12
CA GLY A 78 -20.31 2.79 -6.92
C GLY A 78 -20.32 3.24 -5.46
N SER A 79 -20.55 2.33 -4.51
CA SER A 79 -20.44 2.63 -3.08
C SER A 79 -19.01 3.05 -2.72
N LEU A 80 -18.89 3.96 -1.75
CA LEU A 80 -17.60 4.43 -1.25
C LEU A 80 -17.40 3.86 0.15
N GLN A 81 -16.38 3.01 0.31
CA GLN A 81 -15.93 2.52 1.60
C GLN A 81 -14.73 3.35 2.04
N GLU A 82 -14.82 3.99 3.20
CA GLU A 82 -13.68 4.71 3.77
C GLU A 82 -12.57 3.73 4.15
N LEU A 83 -11.35 4.01 3.69
CA LEU A 83 -10.16 3.22 4.01
C LEU A 83 -9.32 3.91 5.07
N PHE A 84 -9.01 5.19 4.85
CA PHE A 84 -8.08 5.95 5.68
C PHE A 84 -8.50 7.41 5.79
N ARG A 85 -8.11 8.03 6.91
CA ARG A 85 -8.07 9.48 7.07
C ARG A 85 -6.65 9.88 7.43
N THR A 86 -6.18 10.97 6.83
CA THR A 86 -4.94 11.61 7.24
C THR A 86 -5.17 12.42 8.51
N GLU A 87 -4.09 12.92 9.09
CA GLU A 87 -4.16 14.02 10.03
C GLU A 87 -4.69 15.31 9.36
N VAL A 88 -5.10 16.26 10.22
CA VAL A 88 -5.43 17.62 9.82
C VAL A 88 -4.16 18.46 9.85
N VAL A 89 -3.85 19.15 8.75
CA VAL A 89 -2.71 20.09 8.70
C VAL A 89 -3.24 21.48 8.92
N LEU A 90 -2.76 22.19 9.95
CA LEU A 90 -3.34 23.48 10.32
C LEU A 90 -2.84 24.62 9.43
N ASN A 91 -3.75 25.54 9.08
CA ASN A 91 -3.50 26.84 8.45
C ASN A 91 -2.58 26.74 7.21
N SER A 92 -2.92 25.83 6.29
CA SER A 92 -2.09 25.53 5.11
C SER A 92 -2.89 25.27 3.85
N LEU A 93 -2.58 26.01 2.80
CA LEU A 93 -3.09 25.76 1.43
C LEU A 93 -2.17 24.81 0.63
N ASN A 94 -1.04 24.41 1.21
CA ASN A 94 -0.07 23.50 0.61
C ASN A 94 0.33 22.41 1.62
N PRO A 95 -0.62 21.58 2.07
CA PRO A 95 -0.35 20.59 3.10
C PRO A 95 0.55 19.47 2.60
N MET A 96 1.41 19.00 3.50
CA MET A 96 2.10 17.71 3.38
C MET A 96 1.66 16.86 4.57
N TRP A 97 1.00 15.74 4.30
CA TRP A 97 0.61 14.79 5.33
C TRP A 97 1.78 13.84 5.60
N ILE A 98 2.14 13.71 6.86
CA ILE A 98 3.24 12.93 7.41
C ILE A 98 2.86 11.46 7.47
N ILE A 99 1.60 11.14 7.83
CA ILE A 99 1.16 9.77 7.96
C ILE A 99 1.07 9.12 6.58
N ARG A 100 1.71 7.96 6.47
CA ARG A 100 1.73 7.15 5.25
C ARG A 100 0.76 5.99 5.43
N HIS A 101 -0.01 5.68 4.39
CA HIS A 101 -1.05 4.65 4.43
C HIS A 101 -0.68 3.44 3.57
N THR A 102 -0.64 2.26 4.18
CA THR A 102 -0.30 1.01 3.49
C THR A 102 -1.56 0.35 2.91
N ILE A 103 -1.52 0.01 1.62
CA ILE A 103 -2.60 -0.68 0.91
C ILE A 103 -2.07 -1.96 0.28
N THR A 104 -2.88 -3.02 0.32
CA THR A 104 -2.64 -4.25 -0.41
C THR A 104 -2.95 -4.06 -1.90
N TYR A 105 -1.95 -4.22 -2.76
CA TYR A 105 -2.08 -4.21 -4.21
C TYR A 105 -2.39 -5.61 -4.75
N HIS A 106 -3.47 -5.70 -5.51
CA HIS A 106 -3.95 -6.88 -6.21
C HIS A 106 -3.79 -6.65 -7.72
N PHE A 107 -2.82 -7.31 -8.34
CA PHE A 107 -2.45 -7.10 -9.75
C PHE A 107 -3.55 -7.51 -10.74
N ASP A 108 -4.48 -8.35 -10.31
CA ASP A 108 -5.58 -8.90 -11.09
C ASP A 108 -6.88 -8.09 -10.96
N MET A 109 -6.89 -7.04 -10.14
CA MET A 109 -8.09 -6.25 -9.85
C MET A 109 -7.90 -4.75 -10.07
N VAL A 110 -8.91 -4.11 -10.64
CA VAL A 110 -8.98 -2.64 -10.68
C VAL A 110 -9.41 -2.13 -9.31
N GLN A 111 -8.46 -1.58 -8.56
CA GLN A 111 -8.69 -0.99 -7.24
C GLN A 111 -8.90 0.52 -7.38
N THR A 112 -10.15 0.96 -7.56
CA THR A 112 -10.46 2.39 -7.72
C THR A 112 -10.43 3.09 -6.37
N LEU A 113 -9.50 4.03 -6.19
CA LEU A 113 -9.42 4.89 -5.02
C LEU A 113 -9.99 6.27 -5.31
N VAL A 114 -10.73 6.83 -4.35
CA VAL A 114 -11.28 8.19 -4.41
C VAL A 114 -10.71 8.98 -3.24
N PHE A 115 -10.07 10.11 -3.55
CA PHE A 115 -9.49 11.01 -2.56
C PHE A 115 -10.41 12.23 -2.42
N ARG A 116 -10.83 12.53 -1.19
CA ARG A 116 -11.60 13.74 -0.89
C ARG A 116 -10.83 14.58 0.10
N VAL A 117 -10.60 15.85 -0.26
CA VAL A 117 -9.97 16.84 0.61
C VAL A 117 -11.08 17.62 1.30
N TYR A 118 -11.00 17.71 2.62
CA TYR A 118 -11.90 18.44 3.48
C TYR A 118 -11.14 19.58 4.13
N ASP A 119 -11.84 20.69 4.36
CA ASP A 119 -11.40 21.74 5.25
C ASP A 119 -12.06 21.51 6.61
N VAL A 120 -11.27 21.37 7.67
CA VAL A 120 -11.79 21.07 9.00
C VAL A 120 -11.96 22.38 9.76
N ASP A 121 -13.20 22.79 10.00
CA ASP A 121 -13.46 24.09 10.65
C ASP A 121 -12.75 24.19 12.01
N THR A 122 -12.28 25.41 12.30
CA THR A 122 -11.48 25.70 13.49
C THR A 122 -12.09 25.31 14.84
N GLN A 123 -13.40 25.17 14.89
CA GLN A 123 -14.16 24.71 16.07
C GLN A 123 -14.00 23.21 16.39
N PHE A 124 -13.42 22.42 15.48
CA PHE A 124 -13.25 20.98 15.63
C PHE A 124 -11.81 20.54 15.93
N HIS A 125 -10.90 21.49 16.16
CA HIS A 125 -9.48 21.23 16.45
C HIS A 125 -9.22 20.35 17.68
N ASP A 126 -10.08 20.41 18.69
CA ASP A 126 -9.93 19.63 19.93
C ASP A 126 -10.53 18.22 19.84
N LEU A 127 -11.12 17.85 18.70
CA LEU A 127 -11.70 16.52 18.50
C LEU A 127 -10.66 15.57 17.90
N GLU A 128 -10.59 14.35 18.45
CA GLU A 128 -9.82 13.28 17.82
C GLU A 128 -10.34 13.07 16.38
N VAL A 129 -9.44 12.87 15.42
CA VAL A 129 -9.77 12.68 13.99
C VAL A 129 -10.85 11.60 13.77
N LYS A 130 -10.95 10.61 14.67
CA LYS A 130 -11.98 9.56 14.66
C LYS A 130 -13.40 10.06 14.97
N MET A 131 -13.54 11.25 15.55
CA MET A 131 -14.80 11.86 15.97
C MET A 131 -15.31 12.92 14.98
N LEU A 132 -14.50 13.29 13.98
CA LEU A 132 -14.93 14.13 12.86
C LEU A 132 -15.88 13.29 12.01
N LYS A 133 -17.16 13.65 11.91
CA LYS A 133 -18.18 12.87 11.17
C LYS A 133 -18.77 13.67 10.02
#